data_AF-A0A8H5FBZ5-F1
#
_entry.id   AF-A0A8H5FBZ5-F1
#
_cell.length_a   1.000
_cell.length_b   1.000
_cell.length_c   1.000
_cell.angle_alpha   90.00
_cell.angle_beta   90.00
_cell.angle_gamma   90.00
#
_symmetry.space_group_name_H-M   'P 1'
#
loop_
_entity.id
_entity.type
_entity.pdbx_description
1 polymer ?
#
loop_
_entity_poly.entity_id
_entity_poly.type
_entity_poly.pdbx_seq_one_letter_code
_entity_poly.pdbx_strand_id
1 'polypeptide(L)'
;MFTITKAFIALMAATAVVAAPNKRQSFDFTTCDFVMSPDTTVSPGSINLDTEFNFVIGRSLGEQVPNTELEGSNVSITDNGNNTFTVVRTAAVDGKTAAQTASILTGLVGTTTNGFANNAAIDWTFVSVSCDA
;
A
#
# COMPACT_ATOMS: atom_id res chain seq x y z
N MET A 1 15.82 -42.79 -61.02
CA MET A 1 15.32 -41.44 -60.67
C MET A 1 14.21 -41.65 -59.66
N PHE A 2 14.43 -41.30 -58.39
CA PHE A 2 13.54 -41.64 -57.27
C PHE A 2 12.45 -40.56 -57.09
N THR A 3 11.18 -40.96 -57.07
CA THR A 3 10.04 -40.07 -56.80
C THR A 3 9.60 -40.27 -55.36
N ILE A 4 9.72 -39.23 -54.53
CA ILE A 4 9.48 -39.27 -53.09
C ILE A 4 8.01 -38.97 -52.78
N THR A 5 7.37 -39.91 -52.07
CA THR A 5 6.03 -39.87 -51.47
C THR A 5 5.89 -38.72 -50.46
N LYS A 6 4.82 -37.91 -50.53
CA LYS A 6 4.50 -36.91 -49.51
C LYS A 6 3.30 -37.36 -48.68
N ALA A 7 3.57 -37.93 -47.50
CA ALA A 7 2.58 -38.07 -46.44
C ALA A 7 2.41 -36.72 -45.73
N PHE A 8 1.19 -36.20 -45.69
CA PHE A 8 0.84 -35.04 -44.88
C PHE A 8 0.48 -35.51 -43.47
N ILE A 9 1.37 -35.27 -42.51
CA ILE A 9 1.05 -35.32 -41.08
C ILE A 9 1.36 -33.92 -40.53
N ALA A 10 0.31 -33.17 -40.18
CA ALA A 10 0.45 -31.91 -39.48
C ALA A 10 -0.42 -31.93 -38.22
N LEU A 11 0.27 -32.33 -37.15
CA LEU A 11 0.11 -31.99 -35.73
C LEU A 11 -1.09 -31.10 -35.36
N MET A 12 -2.09 -31.68 -34.70
CA MET A 12 -3.08 -30.90 -33.95
C MET A 12 -2.40 -30.27 -32.73
N ALA A 13 -2.20 -28.95 -32.77
CA ALA A 13 -1.82 -28.17 -31.61
C ALA A 13 -3.03 -28.05 -30.68
N ALA A 14 -3.11 -28.92 -29.67
CA ALA A 14 -4.02 -28.72 -28.56
C ALA A 14 -3.46 -27.57 -27.71
N THR A 15 -4.01 -26.36 -27.89
CA THR A 15 -3.80 -25.27 -26.93
C THR A 15 -4.53 -25.63 -25.65
N ALA A 16 -3.84 -26.32 -24.73
CA ALA A 16 -4.28 -26.42 -23.36
C ALA A 16 -4.28 -25.00 -22.79
N VAL A 17 -5.47 -24.41 -22.65
CA VAL A 17 -5.67 -23.23 -21.80
C VAL A 17 -5.49 -23.73 -20.37
N VAL A 18 -4.23 -23.81 -19.93
CA VAL A 18 -3.94 -24.02 -18.53
C VAL A 18 -4.42 -22.75 -17.84
N ALA A 19 -5.55 -22.84 -17.13
CA ALA A 19 -5.92 -21.82 -16.18
C ALA A 19 -4.73 -21.68 -15.23
N ALA A 20 -3.94 -20.61 -15.39
CA ALA A 20 -2.92 -20.29 -14.42
C ALA A 20 -3.65 -20.17 -13.08
N PRO A 21 -3.24 -20.90 -12.03
CA PRO A 21 -3.82 -20.69 -10.73
C PRO A 21 -3.68 -19.21 -10.43
N ASN A 22 -4.81 -18.51 -10.24
CA ASN A 22 -4.79 -17.18 -9.66
C ASN A 22 -4.01 -17.32 -8.37
N LYS A 23 -2.75 -16.88 -8.35
CA LYS A 23 -2.02 -16.71 -7.11
C LYS A 23 -2.89 -15.76 -6.32
N ARG A 24 -3.58 -16.27 -5.28
CA ARG A 24 -4.04 -15.40 -4.21
C ARG A 24 -2.78 -14.62 -3.82
N GLN A 25 -2.76 -13.30 -4.03
CA GLN A 25 -1.62 -12.47 -3.63
C GLN A 25 -1.37 -12.78 -2.15
N SER A 26 -0.23 -13.40 -1.88
CA SER A 26 0.27 -13.56 -0.52
C SER A 26 1.01 -12.27 -0.24
N PHE A 27 0.38 -11.40 0.53
CA PHE A 27 1.00 -10.16 0.96
C PHE A 27 1.83 -10.42 2.22
N ASP A 28 3.08 -9.96 2.21
CA ASP A 28 3.95 -10.01 3.38
C ASP A 28 3.72 -8.76 4.22
N PHE A 29 2.72 -8.84 5.11
CA PHE A 29 2.36 -7.72 5.99
C PHE A 29 3.42 -7.44 7.05
N THR A 30 3.59 -6.16 7.35
CA THR A 30 4.26 -5.63 8.55
C THR A 30 3.26 -4.77 9.32
N THR A 31 3.42 -4.69 10.64
CA THR A 31 2.73 -3.67 11.46
C THR A 31 3.64 -2.46 11.57
N CYS A 32 3.07 -1.26 11.48
CA CYS A 32 3.78 -0.01 11.65
C CYS A 32 2.98 0.98 12.49
N ASP A 33 3.71 1.74 13.31
CA ASP A 33 3.23 2.86 14.09
C ASP A 33 3.62 4.16 13.38
N PHE A 34 2.62 4.95 13.01
CA PHE A 34 2.79 6.27 12.40
C PHE A 34 2.40 7.33 13.43
N VAL A 35 3.31 8.25 13.74
CA VAL A 35 2.97 9.48 14.47
C VAL A 35 2.84 10.60 13.45
N MET A 36 1.65 11.19 13.35
CA MET A 36 1.35 12.25 12.39
C MET A 36 0.90 13.52 13.10
N SER A 37 1.34 14.67 12.59
CA SER A 37 0.92 15.99 13.05
C SER A 37 0.17 16.70 11.93
N PRO A 38 -1.05 17.19 12.17
CA PRO A 38 -1.71 18.12 11.27
C PRO A 38 -1.11 19.52 11.43
N ASP A 39 -1.18 20.32 10.37
CA ASP A 39 -0.82 21.74 10.34
C ASP A 39 -1.83 22.66 11.07
N THR A 40 -3.05 22.16 11.24
CA THR A 40 -4.14 22.80 11.99
C THR A 40 -4.67 21.89 13.07
N THR A 41 -5.31 22.47 14.10
CA THR A 41 -5.89 21.69 15.18
C THR A 41 -7.10 20.88 14.70
N VAL A 42 -7.02 19.56 14.87
CA VAL A 42 -8.12 18.64 14.56
C VAL A 42 -8.91 18.35 15.83
N SER A 43 -10.17 18.80 15.88
CA SER A 43 -11.05 18.49 17.01
C SER A 43 -11.57 17.04 16.91
N PRO A 44 -11.68 16.30 18.03
CA PRO A 44 -12.28 14.96 18.02
C PRO A 44 -13.67 14.98 17.37
N GLY A 45 -13.89 14.08 16.40
CA GLY A 45 -15.16 13.97 15.67
C GLY A 45 -15.39 15.01 14.56
N SER A 46 -14.45 15.94 14.32
CA SER A 46 -14.56 16.89 13.19
C SER A 46 -14.36 16.24 11.82
N ILE A 47 -13.62 15.13 11.77
CA ILE A 47 -13.31 14.37 10.55
C ILE A 47 -13.33 12.86 10.83
N ASN A 48 -13.51 12.06 9.78
CA ASN A 48 -13.33 10.61 9.85
C ASN A 48 -11.83 10.29 9.76
N LEU A 49 -11.17 10.18 10.93
CA LEU A 49 -9.74 9.94 11.03
C LEU A 49 -9.29 8.64 10.35
N ASP A 50 -10.13 7.60 10.32
CA ASP A 50 -9.77 6.34 9.68
C ASP A 50 -9.64 6.50 8.16
N THR A 51 -10.64 7.12 7.54
CA THR A 51 -10.60 7.44 6.11
C THR A 51 -9.46 8.40 5.78
N GLU A 52 -9.27 9.41 6.62
CA GLU A 52 -8.22 10.41 6.45
C GLU A 52 -6.82 9.78 6.47
N PHE A 53 -6.49 9.00 7.49
CA PHE A 53 -5.16 8.39 7.60
C PHE A 53 -4.93 7.31 6.55
N ASN A 54 -5.97 6.56 6.15
CA ASN A 54 -5.85 5.65 5.01
C ASN A 54 -5.49 6.40 3.73
N PHE A 55 -6.12 7.56 3.49
CA PHE A 55 -5.85 8.40 2.32
C PHE A 55 -4.45 9.01 2.38
N VAL A 56 -4.08 9.66 3.49
CA VAL A 56 -2.77 10.31 3.66
C VAL A 56 -1.65 9.30 3.47
N ILE A 57 -1.67 8.17 4.19
CA ILE A 57 -0.63 7.14 4.08
C ILE A 57 -0.58 6.56 2.67
N GLY A 58 -1.73 6.21 2.09
CA GLY A 58 -1.80 5.65 0.73
C GLY A 58 -1.28 6.61 -0.33
N ARG A 59 -1.61 7.89 -0.21
CA ARG A 59 -1.16 8.95 -1.12
C ARG A 59 0.35 9.15 -1.02
N SER A 60 0.91 9.30 0.18
CA SER A 60 2.34 9.49 0.36
C SER A 60 3.13 8.31 -0.21
N LEU A 61 2.60 7.09 -0.08
CA LEU A 61 3.18 5.90 -0.69
C LEU A 61 3.12 5.91 -2.21
N GLY A 62 1.98 6.30 -2.79
CA GLY A 62 1.85 6.43 -4.24
C GLY A 62 2.84 7.43 -4.85
N GLU A 63 3.24 8.44 -4.08
CA GLU A 63 4.28 9.40 -4.46
C GLU A 63 5.70 8.80 -4.39
N GLN A 64 5.98 7.90 -3.44
CA GLN A 64 7.29 7.24 -3.32
C GLN A 64 7.46 6.03 -4.26
N VAL A 65 6.42 5.24 -4.43
CA VAL A 65 6.45 3.97 -5.17
C VAL A 65 5.28 3.93 -6.15
N PRO A 66 5.40 4.64 -7.30
CA PRO A 66 4.31 4.77 -8.24
C PRO A 66 3.87 3.41 -8.79
N ASN A 67 2.58 3.28 -9.08
CA ASN A 67 1.94 2.06 -9.59
C ASN A 67 2.02 0.85 -8.65
N THR A 68 2.10 1.08 -7.34
CA THR A 68 2.06 0.01 -6.35
C THR A 68 0.84 0.13 -5.47
N GLU A 69 0.20 -1.00 -5.20
CA GLU A 69 -0.93 -1.09 -4.29
C GLU A 69 -0.42 -1.24 -2.85
N LEU A 70 -1.03 -0.46 -1.95
CA LEU A 70 -0.88 -0.63 -0.51
C LEU A 70 -2.09 -1.38 0.00
N GLU A 71 -1.84 -2.54 0.57
CA GLU A 71 -2.84 -3.34 1.27
C GLU A 71 -2.72 -3.15 2.78
N GLY A 72 -3.86 -3.30 3.45
CA GLY A 72 -3.96 -3.33 4.90
C GLY A 72 -4.77 -2.18 5.49
N SER A 73 -4.88 -2.18 6.81
CA SER A 73 -5.90 -1.43 7.54
C SER A 73 -5.33 -0.80 8.80
N ASN A 74 -5.86 0.35 9.19
CA ASN A 74 -5.62 0.90 10.51
C ASN A 74 -6.17 -0.08 11.56
N VAL A 75 -5.31 -0.44 12.51
CA VAL A 75 -5.63 -1.27 13.67
C VAL A 75 -6.15 -0.39 14.80
N SER A 76 -5.53 0.76 15.03
CA SER A 76 -5.95 1.72 16.03
C SER A 76 -5.49 3.14 15.67
N ILE A 77 -6.22 4.11 16.20
CA ILE A 77 -5.92 5.54 16.09
C ILE A 77 -6.04 6.14 17.49
N THR A 78 -4.98 6.78 17.95
CA THR A 78 -4.89 7.40 19.28
C THR A 78 -4.54 8.88 19.13
N ASP A 79 -5.35 9.76 19.71
CA ASP A 79 -4.97 11.16 19.92
C ASP A 79 -4.01 11.25 21.11
N ASN A 80 -2.83 11.83 20.90
CA ASN A 80 -1.79 11.93 21.92
C ASN A 80 -1.95 13.16 22.83
N GLY A 81 -2.94 14.03 22.58
CA GLY A 81 -3.22 15.23 23.38
C GLY A 81 -2.26 16.40 23.16
N ASN A 82 -1.36 16.30 22.19
CA ASN A 82 -0.36 17.32 21.83
C ASN A 82 -0.41 17.68 20.33
N ASN A 83 -1.61 17.63 19.74
CA ASN A 83 -1.83 17.81 18.29
C ASN A 83 -1.05 16.79 17.43
N THR A 84 -0.88 15.56 17.92
CA THR A 84 -0.36 14.45 17.13
C THR A 84 -1.24 13.22 17.33
N PHE A 85 -1.25 12.36 16.32
CA PHE A 85 -2.01 11.13 16.31
C PHE A 85 -1.08 9.95 16.07
N THR A 86 -1.23 8.91 16.88
CA THR A 86 -0.57 7.62 16.66
C THR A 86 -1.54 6.70 15.93
N VAL A 87 -1.13 6.22 14.75
CA VAL A 87 -1.88 5.28 13.93
C VAL A 87 -1.09 3.99 13.85
N VAL A 88 -1.66 2.91 14.40
CA VAL A 88 -1.12 1.56 14.24
C VAL A 88 -1.79 0.96 13.02
N ARG A 89 -1.02 0.48 12.05
CA ARG A 89 -1.56 -0.07 10.79
C ARG A 89 -0.81 -1.32 10.37
N THR A 90 -1.54 -2.32 9.89
CA THR A 90 -0.95 -3.39 9.08
C THR A 90 -0.82 -2.91 7.65
N ALA A 91 0.34 -3.13 7.05
CA ALA A 91 0.68 -2.64 5.72
C ALA A 91 1.43 -3.70 4.93
N ALA A 92 1.07 -3.85 3.66
CA ALA A 92 1.83 -4.59 2.67
C ALA A 92 1.86 -3.81 1.37
N VAL A 93 3.02 -3.75 0.73
CA VAL A 93 3.17 -3.13 -0.58
C VAL A 93 3.31 -4.24 -1.61
N ASP A 94 2.50 -4.21 -2.67
CA ASP A 94 2.51 -5.27 -3.69
C ASP A 94 3.92 -5.52 -4.25
N GLY A 95 4.31 -6.78 -4.34
CA GLY A 95 5.64 -7.21 -4.77
C GLY A 95 6.79 -6.84 -3.82
N LYS A 96 6.54 -6.42 -2.58
CA LYS A 96 7.56 -6.18 -1.54
C LYS A 96 7.46 -7.19 -0.41
N THR A 97 8.61 -7.50 0.19
CA THR A 97 8.66 -8.22 1.47
C THR A 97 8.25 -7.30 2.62
N ALA A 98 7.98 -7.86 3.80
CA ALA A 98 7.70 -7.09 5.01
C ALA A 98 8.84 -6.08 5.33
N ALA A 99 10.10 -6.50 5.25
CA ALA A 99 11.26 -5.64 5.47
C ALA A 99 11.40 -4.50 4.44
N GLN A 100 11.10 -4.79 3.17
CA GLN A 100 11.10 -3.77 2.13
C GLN A 100 9.95 -2.77 2.35
N THR A 101 8.76 -3.26 2.70
CA THR A 101 7.60 -2.43 3.04
C THR A 101 7.93 -1.53 4.23
N ALA A 102 8.49 -2.07 5.31
CA ALA A 102 8.93 -1.30 6.46
C ALA A 102 9.98 -0.23 6.09
N SER A 103 10.95 -0.56 5.22
CA SER A 103 11.94 0.42 4.76
C SER A 103 11.31 1.55 3.95
N ILE A 104 10.28 1.27 3.15
CA ILE A 104 9.56 2.29 2.38
C ILE A 104 8.76 3.19 3.34
N LEU A 105 8.02 2.59 4.27
CA LEU A 105 7.17 3.33 5.22
C LEU A 105 7.97 4.19 6.18
N THR A 106 9.11 3.69 6.68
CA THR A 106 10.03 4.48 7.51
C THR A 106 10.66 5.65 6.75
N GLY A 107 10.77 5.55 5.42
CA GLY A 107 11.18 6.66 4.55
C GLY A 107 10.17 7.80 4.44
N LEU A 108 8.96 7.66 4.99
CA LEU A 108 7.96 8.74 5.02
C LEU A 108 8.25 9.81 6.07
N VAL A 109 9.12 9.55 7.04
CA VAL A 109 9.42 10.49 8.12
C VAL A 109 9.88 11.85 7.56
N GLY A 110 9.26 12.92 8.04
CA GLY A 110 9.50 14.30 7.61
C GLY A 110 8.76 14.71 6.33
N THR A 111 8.06 13.79 5.66
CA THR A 111 7.21 14.15 4.53
C THR A 111 5.89 14.76 5.01
N THR A 112 5.34 15.65 4.21
CA THR A 112 4.02 16.26 4.42
C THR A 112 3.12 15.88 3.26
N THR A 113 1.89 15.47 3.57
CA THR A 113 0.91 15.08 2.55
C THR A 113 -0.43 15.71 2.87
N ASN A 114 -1.03 16.27 1.83
CA ASN A 114 -2.35 16.87 1.92
C ASN A 114 -3.42 15.78 2.08
N GLY A 115 -4.21 15.89 3.15
CA GLY A 115 -5.35 15.04 3.44
C GLY A 115 -6.65 15.50 2.77
N PHE A 116 -7.72 14.75 2.99
CA PHE A 116 -9.05 15.00 2.43
C PHE A 116 -10.11 15.08 3.54
N ALA A 117 -9.87 15.96 4.50
CA ALA A 117 -10.78 16.22 5.60
C ALA A 117 -11.98 17.07 5.18
N ASN A 118 -13.12 16.47 4.80
CA ASN A 118 -14.45 17.11 4.73
C ASN A 118 -14.47 18.56 4.16
N ASN A 119 -13.80 18.81 3.02
CA ASN A 119 -13.66 20.10 2.31
C ASN A 119 -12.63 21.10 2.86
N ALA A 120 -11.82 20.74 3.85
CA ALA A 120 -10.62 21.46 4.25
C ALA A 120 -9.38 20.62 3.96
N ALA A 121 -8.42 21.22 3.24
CA ALA A 121 -7.08 20.68 3.09
C ALA A 121 -6.39 20.74 4.47
N ILE A 122 -6.07 19.59 5.05
CA ILE A 122 -5.23 19.48 6.24
C ILE A 122 -3.91 18.87 5.78
N ASP A 123 -2.81 19.53 6.08
CA ASP A 123 -1.49 19.00 5.76
C ASP A 123 -0.98 18.15 6.92
N TRP A 124 -0.74 16.88 6.66
CA TRP A 124 -0.27 15.90 7.64
C TRP A 124 1.20 15.62 7.46
N THR A 125 1.99 15.87 8.51
CA THR A 125 3.41 15.58 8.54
C THR A 125 3.68 14.29 9.31
N PHE A 126 4.45 13.38 8.71
CA PHE A 126 4.91 12.15 9.37
C PHE A 126 6.05 12.48 10.33
N VAL A 127 5.77 12.52 11.63
CA VAL A 127 6.74 12.85 12.68
C VAL A 127 7.69 11.67 12.94
N SER A 128 7.14 10.47 13.03
CA SER A 128 7.92 9.23 13.14
C SER A 128 7.15 8.06 12.56
N VAL A 129 7.88 7.07 12.05
CA VAL A 129 7.34 5.79 11.60
C VAL A 129 8.24 4.69 12.14
N SER A 130 7.65 3.67 12.77
CA SER A 130 8.34 2.48 13.27
C SER A 130 7.60 1.24 12.80
N CYS A 131 8.29 0.18 12.42
CA CYS A 131 7.67 -1.05 11.91
C CYS A 131 8.34 -2.29 12.52
N ASP A 132 7.58 -3.37 12.68
CA ASP A 132 8.00 -4.62 13.38
C ASP A 132 8.82 -5.59 12.51
N ALA A 133 9.42 -5.13 11.42
CA ALA A 133 10.04 -5.98 10.39
C ALA A 133 11.33 -6.71 10.81
#